data_AF-A0A730DS56-F1
#
_entry.id   AF-A0A730DS56-F1
#
_cell.length_a   1.000
_cell.length_b   1.000
_cell.length_c   1.000
_cell.angle_alpha   90.00
_cell.angle_beta   90.00
_cell.angle_gamma   90.00
#
_symmetry.space_group_name_H-M   'P 1'
#
loop_
_entity.id
_entity.type
_entity.pdbx_description
1 polymer ?
#
loop_
_entity_poly.entity_id
_entity_poly.type
_entity_poly.pdbx_seq_one_letter_code
_entity_poly.pdbx_strand_id
1 'polypeptide(L)'
;MVKCVSSFLLFSLLSVQAMSAENHIDLHQPKDFVDITTVAPDVQVDMRYFTSHNFIGRPIKGYNAPVCLLTRPAANALKQVADRLRPFGLTLKIYDCYRPQSAVNDFIAWAKDPSQNQMKNEFYPQVEK
;
A
#
# COMPACT_ATOMS: atom_id res chain seq x y z
N MET A 1 50.30 5.22 -55.60
CA MET A 1 49.21 4.78 -56.50
C MET A 1 48.58 3.57 -55.82
N VAL A 2 47.47 3.68 -55.08
CA VAL A 2 46.08 3.74 -55.56
C VAL A 2 45.17 4.25 -54.43
N LYS A 3 44.41 5.31 -54.75
CA LYS A 3 43.02 5.69 -54.42
C LYS A 3 42.37 5.01 -53.19
N CYS A 4 41.98 5.76 -52.16
CA CYS A 4 40.72 6.54 -52.07
C CYS A 4 39.46 5.67 -52.16
N VAL A 5 38.82 5.37 -51.02
CA VAL A 5 37.35 5.43 -50.89
C VAL A 5 36.99 5.88 -49.48
N SER A 6 36.42 7.08 -49.44
CA SER A 6 35.73 7.69 -48.32
C SER A 6 34.46 6.88 -48.01
N SER A 7 34.29 6.43 -46.78
CA SER A 7 33.01 5.92 -46.30
C SER A 7 32.65 6.67 -45.02
N PHE A 8 32.11 7.88 -45.21
CA PHE A 8 31.33 8.56 -44.18
C PHE A 8 30.02 7.79 -44.01
N LEU A 9 30.01 6.81 -43.11
CA LEU A 9 28.77 6.30 -42.54
C LEU A 9 28.20 7.41 -41.66
N LEU A 10 27.24 8.17 -42.21
CA LEU A 10 26.33 9.00 -41.42
C LEU A 10 25.58 8.08 -40.45
N PHE A 11 26.07 8.00 -39.21
CA PHE A 11 25.28 7.47 -38.10
C PHE A 11 24.19 8.48 -37.80
N SER A 12 22.98 8.22 -38.32
CA SER A 12 21.78 8.96 -37.93
C SER A 12 21.59 8.78 -36.42
N LEU A 13 21.81 9.85 -35.66
CA LEU A 13 21.40 9.98 -34.27
C LEU A 13 19.87 9.88 -34.20
N LEU A 14 19.35 8.66 -34.11
CA LEU A 14 18.02 8.39 -33.59
C LEU A 14 18.07 8.73 -32.10
N SER A 15 17.75 9.98 -31.79
CA SER A 15 17.46 10.42 -30.44
C SER A 15 16.27 9.62 -29.92
N VAL A 16 16.55 8.58 -29.14
CA VAL A 16 15.56 7.92 -28.29
C VAL A 16 15.15 8.97 -27.27
N GLN A 17 14.05 9.67 -27.54
CA GLN A 17 13.37 10.44 -26.52
C GLN A 17 12.81 9.43 -25.53
N ALA A 18 13.47 9.30 -24.39
CA ALA A 18 12.87 8.65 -23.24
C ALA A 18 11.60 9.44 -22.91
N MET A 19 10.43 8.86 -23.19
CA MET A 19 9.19 9.35 -22.59
C MET A 19 9.31 9.09 -21.10
N SER A 20 9.72 10.10 -20.35
CA SER A 20 9.43 10.17 -18.92
C SER A 20 7.92 10.23 -18.79
N ALA A 21 7.29 9.06 -18.57
CA ALA A 21 6.01 9.02 -17.93
C ALA A 21 6.24 9.57 -16.52
N GLU A 22 6.10 10.89 -16.36
CA GLU A 22 5.85 11.46 -15.04
C GLU A 22 4.54 10.84 -14.59
N ASN A 23 4.65 9.77 -13.80
CA ASN A 23 3.57 9.34 -12.92
C ASN A 23 3.35 10.50 -11.96
N HIS A 24 2.55 11.47 -12.39
CA HIS A 24 1.97 12.46 -11.51
C HIS A 24 1.02 11.67 -10.61
N ILE A 25 1.56 11.13 -9.52
CA ILE A 25 0.77 10.63 -8.42
C ILE A 25 -0.01 11.84 -7.97
N ASP A 26 -1.32 11.80 -8.19
CA ASP A 26 -2.23 12.78 -7.63
C ASP A 26 -2.14 12.66 -6.11
N LEU A 27 -1.29 13.51 -5.52
CA LEU A 27 -1.03 13.61 -4.09
C LEU A 27 -2.22 14.31 -3.42
N HIS A 28 -3.41 13.71 -3.51
CA HIS A 28 -4.47 13.93 -2.53
C HIS A 28 -4.20 13.14 -1.25
N GLN A 29 -2.94 12.83 -0.92
CA GLN A 29 -2.58 12.50 0.45
C GLN A 29 -2.55 13.81 1.22
N PRO A 30 -3.46 14.03 2.20
CA PRO A 30 -3.39 15.22 3.03
C PRO A 30 -1.99 15.28 3.64
N LYS A 31 -1.37 16.47 3.64
CA LYS A 31 0.02 16.68 4.11
C LYS A 31 0.31 16.11 5.50
N ASP A 32 -0.75 15.86 6.26
CA ASP A 32 -0.71 15.37 7.63
C ASP A 32 -0.58 13.84 7.75
N PHE A 33 -0.68 13.10 6.65
CA PHE A 33 -0.49 11.65 6.63
C PHE A 33 0.95 11.26 6.27
N VAL A 34 1.45 10.23 6.94
CA VAL A 34 2.76 9.61 6.70
C VAL A 34 2.61 8.10 6.65
N ASP A 35 3.47 7.44 5.89
CA ASP A 35 3.62 5.99 5.98
C ASP A 35 4.36 5.63 7.28
N ILE A 36 3.81 4.72 8.09
CA ILE A 36 4.42 4.32 9.36
C ILE A 36 5.86 3.82 9.21
N THR A 37 6.19 3.15 8.11
CA THR A 37 7.52 2.57 7.88
C THR A 37 8.60 3.63 7.73
N THR A 38 8.22 4.87 7.39
CA THR A 38 9.14 6.02 7.36
C THR A 38 9.44 6.61 8.74
N VAL A 39 8.59 6.32 9.74
CA VAL A 39 8.68 6.87 11.11
C VAL A 39 9.17 5.80 12.11
N ALA A 40 8.73 4.56 11.94
CA ALA A 40 9.08 3.40 12.76
C ALA A 40 9.44 2.21 11.84
N PRO A 41 10.68 2.13 11.30
CA PRO A 41 11.07 1.13 10.32
C PRO A 41 11.09 -0.32 10.82
N ASP A 42 11.03 -0.53 12.13
CA ASP A 42 11.06 -1.83 12.80
C ASP A 42 9.67 -2.45 12.99
N VAL A 43 8.58 -1.74 12.67
CA VAL A 43 7.22 -2.30 12.71
C VAL A 43 6.97 -3.23 11.52
N GLN A 44 6.12 -4.23 11.72
CA GLN A 44 5.69 -5.13 10.66
C GLN A 44 4.31 -4.73 10.17
N VAL A 45 4.19 -4.43 8.87
CA VAL A 45 2.91 -4.07 8.24
C VAL A 45 2.34 -5.27 7.50
N ASP A 46 1.09 -5.61 7.79
CA ASP A 46 0.33 -6.71 7.18
C ASP A 46 -1.07 -6.18 6.84
N MET A 47 -1.17 -5.39 5.77
CA MET A 47 -2.40 -4.66 5.40
C MET A 47 -3.52 -5.63 4.99
N ARG A 48 -4.32 -6.08 5.96
CA ARG A 48 -5.31 -7.15 5.76
C ARG A 48 -6.34 -6.84 4.68
N TYR A 49 -6.76 -5.58 4.61
CA TYR A 49 -7.78 -5.13 3.66
C TYR A 49 -7.24 -4.91 2.24
N PHE A 50 -5.92 -4.90 2.04
CA PHE A 50 -5.31 -4.96 0.70
C PHE A 50 -5.34 -6.39 0.13
N THR A 51 -5.31 -7.42 0.98
CA THR A 51 -5.31 -8.83 0.58
C THR A 51 -6.69 -9.47 0.69
N SER A 52 -6.83 -10.74 0.27
CA SER A 52 -8.04 -11.54 0.50
C SER A 52 -8.15 -12.12 1.91
N HIS A 53 -7.07 -12.15 2.70
CA HIS A 53 -7.09 -12.66 4.07
C HIS A 53 -7.65 -11.57 5.01
N ASN A 54 -8.97 -11.43 4.98
CA ASN A 54 -9.76 -10.60 5.89
C ASN A 54 -11.19 -11.17 5.98
N PHE A 55 -12.02 -10.62 6.85
CA PHE A 55 -13.38 -11.15 7.11
C PHE A 55 -14.34 -11.10 5.91
N ILE A 56 -14.00 -10.40 4.82
CA ILE A 56 -14.80 -10.38 3.58
C ILE A 56 -14.31 -11.42 2.56
N GLY A 57 -13.03 -11.83 2.61
CA GLY A 57 -12.48 -12.86 1.72
C GLY A 57 -11.95 -12.33 0.38
N ARG A 58 -11.90 -11.02 0.20
CA ARG A 58 -11.33 -10.34 -0.98
C ARG A 58 -10.70 -8.99 -0.59
N PRO A 59 -9.84 -8.40 -1.44
CA PRO A 59 -9.41 -7.01 -1.26
C PRO A 59 -10.59 -6.06 -1.12
N ILE A 60 -10.45 -5.08 -0.23
CA ILE A 60 -11.49 -4.13 0.12
C ILE A 60 -11.37 -2.89 -0.75
N LYS A 61 -12.51 -2.38 -1.23
CA LYS A 61 -12.54 -1.17 -2.05
C LYS A 61 -11.84 -0.01 -1.34
N GLY A 62 -10.88 0.63 -2.02
CA GLY A 62 -10.12 1.76 -1.48
C GLY A 62 -8.74 1.39 -0.89
N TYR A 63 -8.47 0.12 -0.63
CA TYR A 63 -7.13 -0.36 -0.30
C TYR A 63 -6.37 -0.71 -1.58
N ASN A 64 -5.81 0.31 -2.25
CA ASN A 64 -5.17 0.15 -3.56
C ASN A 64 -3.68 -0.19 -3.48
N ALA A 65 -3.09 -0.11 -2.28
CA ALA A 65 -1.68 -0.42 -2.04
C ALA A 65 -1.50 -0.96 -0.60
N PRO A 66 -0.47 -1.79 -0.34
CA PRO A 66 -0.17 -2.33 0.98
C PRO A 66 0.57 -1.32 1.87
N VAL A 67 0.08 -0.08 1.94
CA VAL A 67 0.69 1.02 2.71
C VAL A 67 -0.12 1.34 3.96
N CYS A 68 0.58 1.59 5.07
CA CYS A 68 -0.04 2.01 6.32
C CYS A 68 0.10 3.53 6.49
N LEU A 69 -0.92 4.27 6.03
CA LEU A 69 -0.97 5.72 6.19
C LEU A 69 -1.59 6.09 7.54
N LEU A 70 -0.93 6.97 8.28
CA LEU A 70 -1.38 7.47 9.58
C LEU A 70 -1.19 8.97 9.66
N THR A 71 -1.95 9.65 10.51
CA THR A 71 -1.58 11.02 10.86
C THR A 71 -0.21 11.04 11.54
N ARG A 72 0.58 12.08 11.31
CA ARG A 72 1.92 12.20 11.94
C ARG A 72 1.90 12.03 13.47
N PRO A 73 0.93 12.59 14.23
CA PRO A 73 0.84 12.33 15.67
C PRO A 73 0.63 10.85 16.01
N ALA A 74 -0.24 10.15 15.27
CA ALA A 74 -0.47 8.71 15.49
C ALA A 74 0.77 7.87 15.16
N ALA A 75 1.47 8.18 14.07
CA ALA A 75 2.72 7.50 13.70
C ALA A 75 3.81 7.68 14.78
N ASN A 76 3.96 8.90 15.31
CA ASN A 76 4.90 9.18 16.39
C ASN A 76 4.53 8.45 17.70
N ALA A 77 3.24 8.34 18.02
CA ALA A 77 2.79 7.61 19.19
C ALA A 77 3.08 6.11 19.06
N LEU A 78 2.82 5.50 17.89
CA LEU A 78 3.15 4.09 17.64
C LEU A 78 4.66 3.83 17.69
N LYS A 79 5.47 4.76 17.14
CA LYS A 79 6.93 4.68 17.27
C LYS A 79 7.38 4.60 18.73
N GLN A 80 6.81 5.43 19.60
CA GLN A 80 7.15 5.39 21.03
C GLN A 80 6.78 4.05 21.68
N VAL A 81 5.69 3.42 21.26
CA VAL A 81 5.33 2.08 21.73
C VAL A 81 6.34 1.05 21.22
N ALA A 82 6.69 1.07 19.93
CA ALA A 82 7.69 0.18 19.36
C ALA A 82 9.06 0.34 20.05
N ASP A 83 9.51 1.58 20.30
CA ASP A 83 10.76 1.86 21.02
C ASP A 83 10.76 1.28 22.44
N ARG A 84 9.62 1.31 23.15
CA ARG A 84 9.49 0.72 24.50
C ARG A 84 9.44 -0.80 24.49
N LEU A 85 8.99 -1.41 23.40
CA LEU A 85 8.95 -2.86 23.22
C LEU A 85 10.31 -3.44 22.82
N ARG A 86 11.17 -2.63 22.18
CA ARG A 86 12.47 -3.05 21.64
C ARG A 86 13.38 -3.77 22.66
N PRO A 87 13.53 -3.33 23.92
CA PRO A 87 14.37 -4.03 24.90
C PRO A 87 13.90 -5.46 25.22
N PHE A 88 12.64 -5.78 24.94
CA PHE A 88 12.06 -7.11 25.12
C PHE A 88 12.19 -8.00 23.86
N GLY A 89 12.85 -7.51 22.80
CA GLY A 89 12.90 -8.20 21.52
C GLY A 89 11.56 -8.21 20.78
N LEU A 90 10.68 -7.26 21.09
CA LEU A 90 9.33 -7.15 20.52
C LEU A 90 9.19 -5.93 19.62
N THR A 91 8.26 -6.00 18.66
CA THR A 91 7.82 -4.89 17.82
C THR A 91 6.31 -4.96 17.59
N LEU A 92 5.75 -3.96 16.89
CA LEU A 92 4.34 -3.92 16.53
C LEU A 92 4.09 -4.63 15.20
N LYS A 93 2.99 -5.39 15.14
CA LYS A 93 2.39 -5.85 13.89
C LYS A 93 1.12 -5.06 13.63
N ILE A 94 1.04 -4.39 12.48
CA ILE A 94 -0.03 -3.45 12.15
C ILE A 94 -0.87 -4.03 11.01
N TYR A 95 -2.18 -4.15 11.24
CA TYR A 95 -3.12 -4.77 10.30
C TYR A 95 -3.94 -3.79 9.46
N ASP A 96 -4.16 -2.58 9.99
CA ASP A 96 -4.91 -1.52 9.32
C ASP A 96 -4.54 -0.14 9.87
N CYS A 97 -4.67 0.89 9.03
CA CYS A 97 -4.31 2.27 9.32
C CYS A 97 -5.40 3.21 8.79
N TYR A 98 -5.08 4.22 7.98
CA TYR A 98 -6.10 5.02 7.30
C TYR A 98 -7.06 4.13 6.52
N ARG A 99 -8.34 4.22 6.86
CA ARG A 99 -9.42 3.51 6.18
C ARG A 99 -10.26 4.53 5.39
N PRO A 100 -10.23 4.48 4.04
CA PRO A 100 -11.03 5.40 3.25
C PRO A 100 -12.53 5.13 3.41
N GLN A 101 -13.37 6.15 3.22
CA GLN A 101 -14.83 6.01 3.33
C GLN A 101 -15.38 4.95 2.34
N SER A 102 -14.75 4.76 1.19
CA SER A 102 -15.11 3.73 0.23
C SER A 102 -15.00 2.30 0.80
N ALA A 103 -14.01 2.04 1.66
CA ALA A 103 -13.85 0.77 2.35
C ALA A 103 -14.96 0.56 3.39
N VAL A 104 -15.31 1.61 4.13
CA VAL A 104 -16.42 1.57 5.09
C VAL A 104 -17.74 1.28 4.37
N ASN A 105 -17.98 1.91 3.22
CA ASN A 105 -19.16 1.65 2.41
C ASN A 105 -19.18 0.21 1.87
N ASP A 106 -18.03 -0.34 1.49
CA ASP A 106 -17.88 -1.73 1.07
C ASP A 106 -18.21 -2.71 2.22
N PHE A 107 -17.76 -2.42 3.44
CA PHE A 107 -18.12 -3.19 4.64
C PHE A 107 -19.63 -3.17 4.88
N ILE A 108 -20.27 -2.01 4.74
CA ILE A 108 -21.73 -1.87 4.91
C ILE A 108 -22.48 -2.66 3.84
N ALA A 109 -22.04 -2.61 2.58
CA ALA A 109 -22.65 -3.36 1.50
C ALA A 109 -22.53 -4.88 1.73
N TRP A 110 -21.34 -5.35 2.11
CA TRP A 110 -21.12 -6.74 2.49
C TRP A 110 -21.98 -7.16 3.69
N ALA A 111 -22.09 -6.32 4.72
CA ALA A 111 -22.84 -6.65 5.94
C ALA A 111 -24.34 -6.83 5.70
N LYS A 112 -24.89 -6.15 4.68
CA LYS A 112 -26.30 -6.25 4.28
C LYS A 112 -26.62 -7.49 3.44
N ASP A 113 -25.60 -8.21 2.97
CA ASP A 113 -25.77 -9.39 2.13
C ASP A 113 -25.46 -10.67 2.93
N PRO A 114 -26.48 -11.38 3.44
CA PRO A 114 -26.29 -12.59 4.25
C PRO A 114 -25.68 -13.75 3.46
N SER A 115 -25.73 -13.72 2.12
CA SER A 115 -25.12 -14.76 1.29
C SER A 115 -23.58 -14.71 1.29
N GLN A 116 -22.99 -13.56 1.62
CA GLN A 116 -21.53 -13.40 1.67
C GLN A 116 -20.94 -13.91 3.00
N ASN A 117 -20.90 -15.23 3.17
CA ASN A 117 -20.46 -15.91 4.40
C ASN A 117 -19.16 -16.72 4.25
N GLN A 118 -18.41 -16.49 3.18
CA GLN A 118 -17.21 -17.24 2.78
C GLN A 118 -16.18 -17.40 3.91
N MET A 119 -16.00 -16.34 4.72
CA MET A 119 -14.99 -16.27 5.77
C MET A 119 -15.56 -16.53 7.17
N LYS A 120 -16.83 -16.96 7.29
CA LYS A 120 -17.53 -17.14 8.58
C LYS A 120 -16.75 -18.04 9.54
N ASN A 121 -16.33 -19.21 9.07
CA ASN A 121 -15.67 -20.21 9.92
C ASN A 121 -14.37 -19.69 10.55
N GLU A 122 -13.63 -18.83 9.84
CA GLU A 122 -12.35 -18.30 10.32
C GLU A 122 -12.53 -17.02 11.14
N PHE A 123 -13.33 -16.06 10.67
CA PHE A 123 -13.35 -14.71 11.24
C PHE A 123 -14.52 -14.43 12.19
N TYR A 124 -15.66 -15.10 12.01
CA TYR A 124 -16.87 -14.82 12.79
C TYR A 124 -17.75 -16.08 12.96
N PRO A 125 -17.21 -17.20 13.46
CA PRO A 125 -17.90 -18.49 13.45
C PRO A 125 -19.16 -18.51 14.33
N GLN A 126 -19.23 -17.63 15.32
CA GLN A 126 -20.31 -17.54 16.30
C GLN A 126 -21.30 -16.41 16.01
N VAL A 127 -21.16 -15.71 14.89
CA VAL A 127 -22.02 -14.58 14.53
C VAL A 127 -22.87 -14.97 13.33
N GLU A 128 -24.19 -14.89 13.51
CA GLU A 128 -25.14 -15.00 12.39
C GLU A 128 -25.11 -13.73 11.55
N LYS A 129 -25.25 -13.91 10.23
CA LYS A 129 -25.15 -12.84 9.24
C LYS A 129 -26.51 -12.59 8.59
#